data_AF-A0A1E1WHG7-F1
#
_entry.id   AF-A0A1E1WHG7-F1
#
_cell.length_a   1.000
_cell.length_b   1.000
_cell.length_c   1.000
_cell.angle_alpha   90.00
_cell.angle_beta   90.00
_cell.angle_gamma   90.00
#
_symmetry.space_group_name_H-M   'P 1'
#
loop_
_entity.id
_entity.type
_entity.pdbx_description
1 polymer ?
#
loop_
_entity_poly.entity_id
_entity_poly.type
_entity_poly.pdbx_seq_one_letter_code
_entity_poly.pdbx_strand_id
1 'polypeptide(L)'
;MTVQRAIEEVVSPRDRDKPRDLEFAKQDKTLKTEDVDFDDMLSSAGEFGRYQILLFFSTFPFYAYGVFAYFTQLFLTEVSPNHWCWIPELENLTDIERKNLAIPLDDNTRFGYSHCEAYDANWTEVLITGRKPDRTWSKIPCQYGWEYNKTEIPYPTISSELNWVCDRDSYQATAQSIFFIGCIIG
;
A
#
# COMPACT_ATOMS: atom_id res chain seq x y z
N MET A 1 13.71 -35.19 76.04
CA MET A 1 12.30 -35.00 76.47
C MET A 1 12.35 -34.15 77.72
N THR A 2 11.88 -32.91 77.80
CA THR A 2 10.90 -32.18 77.00
C THR A 2 10.99 -30.69 77.42
N VAL A 3 11.23 -29.82 76.44
CA VAL A 3 10.57 -28.51 76.16
C VAL A 3 10.53 -27.40 77.24
N GLN A 4 11.11 -26.27 76.85
CA GLN A 4 10.86 -24.84 77.16
C GLN A 4 10.32 -24.40 78.54
N ARG A 5 11.15 -23.59 79.24
CA ARG A 5 10.83 -22.37 80.02
C ARG A 5 12.14 -21.57 80.09
N ALA A 6 12.27 -20.25 80.03
CA ALA A 6 11.45 -19.05 79.88
C ALA A 6 12.50 -17.95 79.57
N ILE A 7 12.36 -17.19 78.49
CA ILE A 7 11.89 -15.78 78.46
C ILE A 7 12.64 -14.85 79.43
N GLU A 8 13.39 -13.95 78.77
CA GLU A 8 13.75 -12.55 79.08
C GLU A 8 13.84 -12.07 80.52
N GLU A 9 14.99 -11.51 80.84
CA GLU A 9 15.25 -10.16 81.37
C GLU A 9 16.74 -10.19 81.83
N VAL A 10 17.63 -9.22 81.71
CA VAL A 10 17.61 -7.80 81.36
C VAL A 10 19.10 -7.42 81.28
N VAL A 11 19.50 -6.84 80.14
CA VAL A 11 20.39 -5.67 80.00
C VAL A 11 21.78 -5.64 80.68
N SER A 12 22.77 -5.31 79.83
CA SER A 12 24.00 -4.49 80.06
C SER A 12 25.35 -5.18 80.32
N PRO A 13 26.50 -4.53 80.02
CA PRO A 13 26.83 -3.60 78.91
C PRO A 13 28.25 -3.83 78.30
N ARG A 14 28.43 -3.44 77.03
CA ARG A 14 29.68 -3.07 76.28
C ARG A 14 29.71 -3.78 74.91
N ASP A 15 29.05 -3.32 73.85
CA ASP A 15 29.12 -2.02 73.15
C ASP A 15 30.36 -1.90 72.22
N ARG A 16 30.01 -1.72 70.93
CA ARG A 16 30.71 -1.06 69.81
C ARG A 16 31.59 -1.83 68.82
N ASP A 17 31.29 -1.52 67.55
CA ASP A 17 32.01 -1.75 66.29
C ASP A 17 31.86 -3.07 65.53
N LYS A 18 30.66 -3.31 64.99
CA LYS A 18 30.60 -3.85 63.61
C LYS A 18 29.50 -3.17 62.78
N PRO A 19 29.85 -2.51 61.66
CA PRO A 19 28.93 -1.67 60.89
C PRO A 19 27.78 -2.46 60.23
N ARG A 20 26.54 -1.97 60.40
CA ARG A 20 25.28 -2.47 59.75
C ARG A 20 25.23 -2.17 58.24
N ASP A 21 26.13 -1.31 57.80
CA ASP A 21 26.35 -0.88 56.42
C ASP A 21 26.91 -2.01 55.53
N LEU A 22 27.55 -3.03 56.12
CA LEU A 22 28.01 -4.21 55.38
C LEU A 22 26.88 -5.19 55.01
N GLU A 23 25.80 -5.22 55.80
CA GLU A 23 24.62 -6.04 55.52
C GLU A 23 23.71 -5.38 54.48
N PHE A 24 23.50 -4.06 54.57
CA PHE A 24 22.77 -3.31 53.54
C PHE A 24 23.49 -3.33 52.18
N ALA A 25 24.84 -3.24 52.15
CA ALA A 25 25.61 -3.38 50.90
C ALA A 25 25.61 -4.82 50.34
N LYS A 26 25.32 -5.83 51.16
CA LYS A 26 25.11 -7.22 50.71
C LYS A 26 23.70 -7.44 50.16
N GLN A 27 22.72 -6.77 50.75
CA GLN A 27 21.32 -6.88 50.36
C GLN A 27 20.99 -6.07 49.10
N ASP A 28 21.67 -4.94 48.89
CA ASP A 28 21.63 -4.19 47.62
C ASP A 28 22.32 -4.95 46.46
N LYS A 29 23.26 -5.85 46.77
CA LYS A 29 23.88 -6.75 45.78
C LYS A 29 23.00 -7.95 45.39
N THR A 30 21.85 -8.15 46.03
CA THR A 30 20.96 -9.31 45.79
C THR A 30 19.60 -8.94 45.20
N LEU A 31 19.49 -7.77 44.57
CA LEU A 31 18.53 -7.58 43.49
C LEU A 31 19.27 -7.05 42.26
N LYS A 32 20.15 -7.90 41.71
CA LYS A 32 20.41 -7.80 40.28
C LYS A 32 19.07 -8.06 39.60
N THR A 33 18.39 -7.02 39.18
CA THR A 33 17.51 -7.13 38.03
C THR A 33 18.42 -7.68 36.93
N GLU A 34 18.32 -8.98 36.67
CA GLU A 34 18.82 -9.55 35.43
C GLU A 34 18.05 -8.80 34.34
N ASP A 35 18.68 -7.75 33.81
CA ASP A 35 18.33 -7.24 32.51
C ASP A 35 18.66 -8.40 31.58
N VAL A 36 17.65 -9.20 31.26
CA VAL A 36 17.78 -10.33 30.36
C VAL A 36 18.18 -9.72 29.02
N ASP A 37 19.48 -9.80 28.71
CA ASP A 37 19.99 -9.24 27.48
C ASP A 37 19.30 -9.95 26.31
N PHE A 38 18.63 -9.19 25.46
CA PHE A 38 17.89 -9.74 24.34
C PHE A 38 18.82 -10.54 23.42
N ASP A 39 20.08 -10.14 23.31
CA ASP A 39 21.10 -10.85 22.54
C ASP A 39 21.45 -12.22 23.14
N ASP A 40 21.50 -12.35 24.47
CA ASP A 40 21.73 -13.65 25.14
C ASP A 40 20.52 -14.58 24.99
N MET A 41 19.30 -14.03 25.04
CA MET A 41 18.08 -14.79 24.79
C MET A 41 18.00 -15.26 23.33
N LEU A 42 18.41 -14.41 22.37
CA LEU A 42 18.48 -14.74 20.95
C LEU A 42 19.59 -15.76 20.66
N SER A 43 20.74 -15.66 21.32
CA SER A 43 21.82 -16.65 21.26
C SER A 43 21.35 -18.03 21.73
N SER A 44 20.55 -18.08 22.81
CA SER A 44 19.96 -19.32 23.32
C SER A 44 18.92 -19.95 22.38
N ALA A 45 18.23 -19.13 21.57
CA ALA A 45 17.30 -19.59 20.53
C ALA A 45 18.02 -20.12 19.27
N GLY A 46 19.32 -19.85 19.13
CA GLY A 46 20.19 -20.37 18.09
C GLY A 46 20.74 -19.27 17.18
N GLU A 47 22.07 -19.15 17.13
CA GLU A 47 22.81 -18.29 16.19
C GLU A 47 22.54 -18.67 14.72
N PHE A 48 22.81 -17.73 13.79
CA PHE A 48 22.76 -17.88 12.32
C PHE A 48 23.71 -18.99 11.81
N GLY A 49 23.32 -20.23 12.07
CA GLY A 49 24.04 -21.42 11.67
C GLY A 49 23.83 -21.73 10.19
N ARG A 50 24.64 -22.67 9.68
CA ARG A 50 24.56 -23.14 8.28
C ARG A 50 23.16 -23.62 7.88
N TYR A 51 22.41 -24.19 8.82
CA TYR A 51 21.04 -24.66 8.56
C TYR A 51 20.04 -23.51 8.36
N GLN A 52 20.10 -22.44 9.17
CA GLN A 52 19.24 -21.26 8.99
C GLN A 52 19.56 -20.54 7.67
N ILE A 53 20.84 -20.46 7.29
CA ILE A 53 21.25 -19.92 5.99
C ILE A 53 20.69 -20.77 4.84
N LEU A 54 20.78 -22.10 4.95
CA LEU A 54 20.23 -23.01 3.95
C LEU A 54 18.71 -22.86 3.82
N LEU A 55 17.99 -22.77 4.95
CA LEU A 55 16.55 -22.50 4.98
C LEU A 55 16.20 -21.14 4.37
N PHE A 56 16.99 -20.10 4.65
CA PHE A 56 16.79 -18.77 4.06
C PHE A 56 16.85 -18.83 2.53
N PHE A 57 17.91 -19.42 1.97
CA PHE A 57 18.01 -19.57 0.51
C PHE A 57 16.95 -20.51 -0.07
N SER A 58 16.56 -21.56 0.66
CA SER A 58 15.51 -22.48 0.21
C SER A 58 14.12 -21.84 0.19
N THR A 59 13.84 -20.91 1.11
CA THR A 59 12.54 -20.22 1.21
C THR A 59 12.48 -18.91 0.43
N PHE A 60 13.64 -18.31 0.13
CA PHE A 60 13.75 -17.12 -0.71
C PHE A 60 12.93 -17.17 -2.00
N PRO A 61 12.96 -18.24 -2.84
CA PRO A 61 12.17 -18.25 -4.08
C PRO A 61 10.66 -18.16 -3.83
N PHE A 62 10.16 -18.73 -2.73
CA PHE A 62 8.76 -18.62 -2.34
C PHE A 62 8.39 -17.18 -1.97
N TYR A 63 9.22 -16.52 -1.14
CA TYR A 63 9.00 -15.13 -0.78
C TYR A 63 9.15 -14.18 -1.96
N ALA A 64 10.15 -14.40 -2.81
CA ALA A 64 10.37 -13.61 -4.02
C ALA A 64 9.13 -13.70 -4.93
N TYR A 65 8.61 -14.91 -5.17
CA TYR A 65 7.39 -15.09 -5.94
C TYR A 65 6.20 -14.35 -5.33
N GLY A 66 6.00 -14.46 -4.01
CA GLY A 66 4.96 -13.72 -3.30
C GLY A 66 5.06 -12.22 -3.52
N VAL A 67 6.24 -11.63 -3.35
CA VAL A 67 6.49 -10.21 -3.59
C VAL A 67 6.16 -9.82 -5.03
N PHE A 68 6.59 -10.61 -6.02
CA PHE A 68 6.27 -10.34 -7.43
C PHE A 68 4.76 -10.40 -7.69
N ALA A 69 4.07 -11.43 -7.19
CA ALA A 69 2.63 -11.59 -7.35
C ALA A 69 1.83 -10.42 -6.74
N TYR A 70 2.22 -9.95 -5.55
CA TYR A 70 1.62 -8.78 -4.92
C TYR A 70 1.97 -7.48 -5.65
N PHE A 71 3.20 -7.34 -6.15
CA PHE A 71 3.60 -6.15 -6.89
C PHE A 71 2.82 -6.00 -8.21
N THR A 72 2.52 -7.10 -8.89
CA THR A 72 1.64 -7.09 -10.07
C THR A 72 0.24 -6.54 -9.74
N GLN A 73 -0.28 -6.80 -8.53
CA GLN A 73 -1.58 -6.27 -8.13
C GLN A 73 -1.60 -4.74 -8.06
N LEU A 74 -0.50 -4.08 -7.68
CA LEU A 74 -0.43 -2.62 -7.61
C LEU A 74 -0.70 -1.97 -8.97
N PHE A 75 -0.14 -2.52 -10.05
CA PHE A 75 -0.38 -1.99 -11.40
C PHE A 75 -1.77 -2.33 -11.96
N LEU A 76 -2.43 -3.34 -11.40
CA LEU A 76 -3.82 -3.68 -11.73
C LEU A 76 -4.81 -2.79 -10.96
N THR A 77 -4.49 -2.36 -9.73
CA THR A 77 -5.41 -1.57 -8.90
C THR A 77 -5.43 -0.08 -9.27
N GLU A 78 -4.33 0.45 -9.82
CA GLU A 78 -4.23 1.86 -10.18
C GLU A 78 -4.92 2.16 -11.53
N VAL A 79 -6.08 2.80 -11.45
CA VAL A 79 -6.85 3.27 -12.60
C VAL A 79 -6.64 4.77 -12.73
N SER A 80 -6.33 5.24 -13.94
CA SER A 80 -6.36 6.67 -14.21
C SER A 80 -7.82 7.17 -14.20
N PRO A 81 -8.22 7.99 -13.22
CA PRO A 81 -9.60 8.48 -13.15
C PRO A 81 -9.91 9.49 -14.26
N ASN A 82 -8.86 10.07 -14.86
CA ASN A 82 -8.95 11.16 -15.81
C ASN A 82 -8.62 10.68 -17.23
N HIS A 83 -9.65 10.25 -17.95
CA HIS A 83 -9.56 9.85 -19.36
C HIS A 83 -10.65 10.52 -20.21
N TRP A 84 -10.38 10.68 -21.50
CA TRP A 84 -11.31 11.25 -22.49
C TRP A 84 -11.19 10.51 -23.82
N CYS A 85 -12.18 10.63 -24.71
CA CYS A 85 -12.11 10.00 -26.02
C CYS A 85 -10.95 10.58 -26.86
N TRP A 86 -10.14 9.70 -27.45
CA TRP A 86 -9.16 10.10 -28.46
C TRP A 86 -9.83 10.18 -29.84
N ILE A 87 -9.54 11.26 -30.57
CA ILE A 87 -10.14 11.56 -31.89
C ILE A 87 -9.01 11.92 -32.84
N PRO A 88 -8.75 11.10 -33.88
CA PRO A 88 -7.60 11.28 -34.75
C PRO A 88 -7.67 12.58 -35.56
N GLU A 89 -8.87 13.05 -35.91
CA GLU A 89 -9.05 14.28 -36.69
C GLU A 89 -8.65 15.56 -35.94
N LEU A 90 -8.62 15.53 -34.60
CA LEU A 90 -8.27 16.66 -33.75
C LEU A 90 -6.84 16.55 -33.17
N GLU A 91 -6.01 15.64 -33.68
CA GLU A 91 -4.65 15.42 -33.19
C GLU A 91 -3.79 16.69 -33.28
N ASN A 92 -4.04 17.55 -34.28
CA ASN A 92 -3.28 18.78 -34.51
C ASN A 92 -3.60 19.93 -33.52
N LEU A 93 -4.63 19.78 -32.67
CA LEU A 93 -4.98 20.77 -31.65
C LEU A 93 -4.35 20.45 -30.30
N THR A 94 -4.27 21.46 -29.43
CA THR A 94 -3.85 21.27 -28.05
C THR A 94 -4.85 20.41 -27.27
N ASP A 95 -4.39 19.68 -26.26
CA ASP A 95 -5.21 18.76 -25.45
C ASP A 95 -6.44 19.46 -24.83
N ILE A 96 -6.27 20.72 -24.43
CA ILE A 96 -7.33 21.54 -23.84
C ILE A 96 -8.38 21.91 -24.89
N GLU A 97 -7.95 22.38 -26.06
CA GLU A 97 -8.86 22.73 -27.15
C GLU A 97 -9.61 21.51 -27.67
N ARG A 98 -8.91 20.38 -27.84
CA ARG A 98 -9.50 19.10 -28.25
C ARG A 98 -10.58 18.67 -27.27
N LYS A 99 -10.28 18.67 -25.97
CA LYS A 99 -11.25 18.30 -24.94
C LYS A 99 -12.46 19.24 -24.93
N ASN A 100 -12.23 20.55 -24.99
CA ASN A 100 -13.29 21.55 -24.97
C ASN A 100 -14.22 21.44 -26.20
N LEU A 101 -13.69 21.04 -27.35
CA LEU A 101 -14.44 20.91 -28.60
C LEU A 101 -15.17 19.58 -28.70
N ALA A 102 -14.52 18.48 -28.31
CA ALA A 102 -15.01 17.14 -28.59
C ALA A 102 -15.82 16.50 -27.46
N ILE A 103 -15.54 16.88 -26.21
CA ILE A 103 -16.09 16.19 -25.05
C ILE A 103 -17.29 16.95 -24.51
N PRO A 104 -18.47 16.31 -24.35
CA PRO A 104 -19.63 16.94 -23.77
C PRO A 104 -19.40 17.26 -22.29
N LEU A 105 -19.96 18.38 -21.85
CA LEU A 105 -19.96 18.75 -20.44
C LEU A 105 -20.95 17.85 -19.68
N ASP A 106 -20.53 17.33 -18.54
CA ASP A 106 -21.37 16.56 -17.61
C ASP A 106 -21.23 17.12 -16.20
N ASP A 107 -22.31 17.74 -15.71
CA ASP A 107 -22.39 18.38 -14.40
C ASP A 107 -22.31 17.37 -13.23
N ASN A 108 -22.50 16.07 -13.50
CA ASN A 108 -22.38 15.02 -12.48
C ASN A 108 -20.93 14.59 -12.21
N THR A 109 -20.00 14.96 -13.09
CA THR A 109 -18.59 14.57 -12.97
C THR A 109 -17.78 15.63 -12.22
N ARG A 110 -16.76 15.21 -11.48
CA ARG A 110 -15.87 16.12 -10.72
C ARG A 110 -15.19 17.18 -11.58
N PHE A 111 -14.96 16.87 -12.86
CA PHE A 111 -14.24 17.72 -13.80
C PHE A 111 -15.15 18.42 -14.81
N GLY A 112 -16.48 18.22 -14.73
CA GLY A 112 -17.46 18.86 -15.61
C GLY A 112 -17.46 18.34 -17.05
N TYR A 113 -16.74 17.24 -17.36
CA TYR A 113 -16.65 16.64 -18.69
C TYR A 113 -17.01 15.15 -18.62
N SER A 114 -17.72 14.66 -19.64
CA SER A 114 -17.96 13.22 -19.78
C SER A 114 -16.65 12.48 -20.08
N HIS A 115 -16.43 11.33 -19.44
CA HIS A 115 -15.23 10.52 -19.64
C HIS A 115 -15.39 9.45 -20.73
N CYS A 116 -16.63 9.08 -21.04
CA CYS A 116 -16.95 7.92 -21.87
C CYS A 116 -17.65 8.25 -23.19
N GLU A 117 -18.05 9.50 -23.37
CA GLU A 117 -18.78 9.96 -24.52
C GLU A 117 -18.04 11.13 -25.20
N ALA A 118 -18.18 11.21 -26.52
CA ALA A 118 -17.79 12.35 -27.33
C ALA A 118 -18.99 12.82 -28.17
N TYR A 119 -18.94 14.05 -28.65
CA TYR A 119 -19.92 14.50 -29.63
C TYR A 119 -19.77 13.78 -30.97
N ASP A 120 -20.90 13.47 -31.59
CA ASP A 120 -20.97 12.96 -32.96
C ASP A 120 -21.06 14.15 -33.93
N ALA A 121 -19.90 14.53 -34.47
CA ALA A 121 -19.80 15.63 -35.42
C ALA A 121 -18.74 15.34 -36.48
N ASN A 122 -18.90 15.94 -37.66
CA ASN A 122 -17.86 15.89 -38.68
C ASN A 122 -16.73 16.87 -38.30
N TRP A 123 -15.70 16.33 -37.65
CA TRP A 123 -14.56 17.10 -37.14
C TRP A 123 -13.87 17.97 -38.20
N THR A 124 -13.75 17.48 -39.44
CA THR A 124 -13.13 18.26 -40.53
C THR A 124 -13.93 19.52 -40.84
N GLU A 125 -15.27 19.42 -40.88
CA GLU A 125 -16.15 20.56 -41.11
C GLU A 125 -16.13 21.53 -39.93
N VAL A 126 -16.13 21.02 -38.70
CA VAL A 126 -16.07 21.82 -37.47
C VAL A 126 -14.77 22.64 -37.41
N LEU A 127 -13.64 22.06 -37.82
CA LEU A 127 -12.35 22.75 -37.86
C LEU A 127 -12.30 23.85 -38.93
N ILE A 128 -12.91 23.64 -40.10
CA ILE A 128 -12.98 24.65 -41.17
C ILE A 128 -13.92 25.80 -40.81
N THR A 129 -15.08 25.47 -40.25
CA THR A 129 -16.13 26.44 -39.93
C THR A 129 -15.88 27.18 -38.61
N GLY A 130 -15.01 26.63 -37.75
CA GLY A 130 -14.78 27.15 -36.39
C GLY A 130 -16.03 27.04 -35.50
N ARG A 131 -16.90 26.05 -35.79
CA ARG A 131 -18.16 25.89 -35.05
C ARG A 131 -17.86 25.46 -33.62
N LYS A 132 -18.47 26.15 -32.65
CA LYS A 132 -18.38 25.79 -31.24
C LYS A 132 -19.31 24.59 -30.93
N PRO A 133 -18.96 23.76 -29.94
CA PRO A 133 -19.79 22.63 -29.57
C PRO A 133 -21.12 23.11 -28.99
N ASP A 134 -22.22 22.62 -29.53
CA ASP A 134 -23.55 22.88 -29.01
C ASP A 134 -24.00 21.69 -28.15
N ARG A 135 -24.67 21.95 -27.02
CA ARG A 135 -25.22 20.91 -26.12
C ARG A 135 -26.29 20.02 -26.79
N THR A 136 -26.78 20.42 -27.97
CA THR A 136 -27.80 19.69 -28.75
C THR A 136 -27.19 18.65 -29.68
N TRP A 137 -25.86 18.60 -29.83
CA TRP A 137 -25.20 17.60 -30.65
C TRP A 137 -25.43 16.20 -30.07
N SER A 138 -25.53 15.22 -30.97
CA SER A 138 -25.65 13.82 -30.57
C SER A 138 -24.36 13.38 -29.87
N LYS A 139 -24.49 12.45 -28.92
CA LYS A 139 -23.37 11.89 -28.16
C LYS A 139 -23.18 10.44 -28.55
N ILE A 140 -21.95 10.02 -28.70
CA ILE A 140 -21.57 8.65 -29.02
C ILE A 140 -20.48 8.15 -28.06
N PRO A 141 -20.43 6.84 -27.79
CA PRO A 141 -19.33 6.26 -27.02
C PRO A 141 -18.01 6.40 -27.80
N CYS A 142 -16.88 6.49 -27.08
CA CYS A 142 -15.56 6.60 -27.70
C CYS A 142 -15.27 5.40 -28.62
N GLN A 143 -14.89 5.64 -29.88
CA GLN A 143 -14.61 4.59 -30.87
C GLN A 143 -13.12 4.37 -31.14
N TYR A 144 -12.33 5.45 -31.16
CA TYR A 144 -10.94 5.40 -31.63
C TYR A 144 -9.91 5.22 -30.53
N GLY A 145 -10.33 5.21 -29.26
CA GLY A 145 -9.46 5.02 -28.10
C GLY A 145 -9.65 6.12 -27.05
N TRP A 146 -8.69 6.23 -26.13
CA TRP A 146 -8.73 7.15 -25.00
C TRP A 146 -7.41 7.88 -24.80
N GLU A 147 -7.51 9.12 -24.37
CA GLU A 147 -6.41 9.97 -23.94
C GLU A 147 -6.48 10.17 -22.42
N TYR A 148 -5.35 9.95 -21.74
CA TYR A 148 -5.28 9.94 -20.28
C TYR A 148 -4.49 11.16 -19.77
N ASN A 149 -4.95 11.76 -18.68
CA ASN A 149 -4.20 12.82 -18.00
C ASN A 149 -3.00 12.24 -17.26
N LYS A 150 -1.79 12.64 -17.65
CA LYS A 150 -0.52 12.20 -17.05
C LYS A 150 -0.08 13.03 -15.84
N THR A 151 -0.90 13.95 -15.36
CA THR A 151 -0.57 14.84 -14.24
C THR A 151 -0.59 14.10 -12.90
N GLU A 152 -1.59 13.25 -12.69
CA GLU A 152 -1.74 12.46 -11.45
C GLU A 152 -0.88 11.19 -11.51
N ILE A 153 -0.94 10.48 -12.65
CA ILE A 153 -0.21 9.24 -12.87
C ILE A 153 0.67 9.43 -14.13
N PRO A 154 1.97 9.71 -13.97
CA PRO A 154 2.85 10.05 -15.10
C PRO A 154 3.31 8.83 -15.92
N TYR A 155 2.98 7.61 -15.46
CA TYR A 155 3.34 6.35 -16.11
C TYR A 155 2.08 5.64 -16.65
N PRO A 156 2.20 4.87 -17.75
CA PRO A 156 1.11 4.06 -18.23
C PRO A 156 0.81 2.94 -17.23
N THR A 157 -0.47 2.80 -16.85
CA THR A 157 -0.96 1.67 -16.06
C THR A 157 -1.61 0.64 -16.98
N ILE A 158 -1.76 -0.61 -16.50
CA ILE A 158 -2.39 -1.70 -17.26
C ILE A 158 -3.79 -1.28 -17.73
N SER A 159 -4.54 -0.59 -16.86
CA SER A 159 -5.87 -0.08 -17.19
C SER A 159 -5.84 0.94 -18.33
N SER A 160 -4.81 1.79 -18.40
CA SER A 160 -4.66 2.78 -19.47
C SER A 160 -4.15 2.19 -20.79
N GLU A 161 -3.26 1.18 -20.75
CA GLU A 161 -2.73 0.56 -21.97
C GLU A 161 -3.76 -0.35 -22.64
N LEU A 162 -4.53 -1.10 -21.84
CA LEU A 162 -5.55 -2.04 -22.33
C LEU A 162 -6.94 -1.41 -22.44
N ASN A 163 -7.08 -0.13 -22.08
CA ASN A 163 -8.32 0.63 -22.12
C ASN A 163 -9.47 -0.03 -21.34
N TRP A 164 -9.21 -0.34 -20.08
CA TRP A 164 -10.20 -0.87 -19.14
C TRP A 164 -10.98 0.27 -18.48
N VAL A 165 -11.68 1.03 -19.31
CA VAL A 165 -12.49 2.19 -18.91
C VAL A 165 -13.89 2.08 -19.49
N CYS A 166 -14.85 2.80 -18.91
CA CYS A 166 -16.24 2.86 -19.37
C CYS A 166 -16.85 1.46 -19.46
N ASP A 167 -17.25 0.98 -20.65
CA ASP A 167 -17.84 -0.35 -20.85
C ASP A 167 -16.93 -1.51 -20.39
N ARG A 168 -15.63 -1.26 -20.24
CA ARG A 168 -14.61 -2.26 -19.86
C ARG A 168 -14.03 -2.03 -18.47
N ASP A 169 -14.67 -1.22 -17.63
CA ASP A 169 -14.25 -0.99 -16.24
C ASP A 169 -14.23 -2.28 -15.39
N SER A 170 -15.18 -3.19 -15.65
CA SER A 170 -15.32 -4.47 -14.95
C SER A 170 -14.17 -5.46 -15.20
N TYR A 171 -13.34 -5.24 -16.22
CA TYR A 171 -12.23 -6.13 -16.55
C TYR A 171 -11.15 -6.12 -15.47
N GLN A 172 -10.96 -4.97 -14.82
CA GLN A 172 -10.07 -4.86 -13.68
C GLN A 172 -10.53 -5.74 -12.52
N ALA A 173 -11.79 -5.63 -12.12
CA ALA A 173 -12.37 -6.43 -11.04
C ALA A 173 -12.36 -7.92 -11.38
N THR A 174 -12.58 -8.26 -12.65
CA THR A 174 -12.52 -9.64 -13.15
C THR A 174 -11.10 -10.19 -13.04
N ALA A 175 -10.08 -9.43 -13.46
CA ALA A 175 -8.68 -9.83 -13.35
C ALA A 175 -8.26 -10.05 -11.89
N GLN A 176 -8.68 -9.16 -10.97
CA GLN A 176 -8.45 -9.32 -9.53
C GLN A 176 -9.13 -10.58 -8.98
N SER A 177 -10.37 -10.85 -9.40
CA SER A 177 -11.10 -12.04 -8.99
C SER A 177 -10.39 -13.32 -9.42
N ILE A 178 -9.91 -13.38 -10.68
CA ILE A 178 -9.14 -14.51 -11.21
C ILE A 178 -7.84 -14.70 -10.42
N PHE A 179 -7.15 -13.61 -10.06
CA PHE A 179 -5.95 -13.68 -9.24
C PHE A 179 -6.22 -14.31 -7.87
N PHE A 180 -7.25 -13.86 -7.15
CA PHE A 180 -7.60 -14.42 -5.85
C PHE A 180 -8.06 -15.89 -5.93
N ILE A 181 -8.77 -16.27 -6.99
CA ILE A 181 -9.08 -17.68 -7.26
C ILE A 181 -7.79 -18.49 -7.43
N GLY A 182 -6.82 -17.97 -8.17
CA GLY A 182 -5.49 -18.57 -8.29
C GLY A 182 -4.81 -18.76 -6.93
N CYS A 183 -4.84 -17.74 -6.07
CA CYS A 183 -4.28 -17.83 -4.71
C CYS A 183 -4.94 -18.90 -3.83
N ILE A 184 -6.23 -19.19 -4.04
CA ILE A 184 -6.96 -20.23 -3.29
C ILE A 184 -6.56 -21.63 -3.75
N ILE A 185 -6.37 -21.82 -5.06
CA ILE A 185 -6.08 -23.13 -5.65
C ILE A 185 -4.63 -23.55 -5.37
N GLY A 186 -3.69 -22.60 -5.42
CA GLY A 186 -2.25 -22.84 -5.25
C GLY A 186 -1.48 -22.76 -6.56
#